data_AF-A0A250JPH2-F1
#
_entry.id   AF-A0A250JPH2-F1
#
_cell.length_a   1.000
_cell.length_b   1.000
_cell.length_c   1.000
_cell.angle_alpha   90.00
_cell.angle_beta   90.00
_cell.angle_gamma   90.00
#
_symmetry.space_group_name_H-M   'P 1'
#
loop_
_entity.id
_entity.type
_entity.pdbx_description
1 polymer ?
#
loop_
_entity_poly.entity_id
_entity_poly.type
_entity_poly.pdbx_seq_one_letter_code
_entity_poly.pdbx_strand_id
1 'polypeptide(L)'
;MNLIFRRNLLRLPAGAFVAVGLLSGCGSSLTSETVSLAELAGRTLTLAQSDVDVYEGVDEAGSHRVTVTFSPAAEEDRCTELNEGATATFNGQPMTLDRGGVDGTAGRDVCVPTRAYYDFDPNVWVQQPTENARIVLQDGSHTITLVLKDGKAKRLFSFQGPGAEDRLTRGQEYSFRWLPEGEIPGPITATLLREGGSATATIPTAQEEAVVSFTLLQTTPVAAHLLTLSGTAPGEVLECTGVATCEATLFHSEERVVNVQ
;
A
#
# COMPACT_ATOMS: atom_id res chain seq x y z
N MET A 1 -26.64 13.57 7.26
CA MET A 1 -26.96 12.16 6.92
C MET A 1 -27.51 12.13 5.50
N ASN A 2 -26.66 11.91 4.50
CA ASN A 2 -27.04 11.78 3.09
C ASN A 2 -26.66 10.36 2.62
N LEU A 3 -27.67 9.59 2.23
CA LEU A 3 -27.63 8.18 1.83
C LEU A 3 -27.42 8.02 0.30
N ILE A 4 -26.48 8.75 -0.32
CA ILE A 4 -26.52 8.94 -1.79
C ILE A 4 -25.59 8.01 -2.59
N PHE A 5 -24.63 7.36 -1.96
CA PHE A 5 -23.86 6.32 -2.63
C PHE A 5 -24.05 4.98 -1.90
N ARG A 6 -24.99 4.18 -2.38
CA ARG A 6 -25.04 2.74 -2.05
C ARG A 6 -24.60 1.99 -3.29
N ARG A 7 -23.33 1.57 -3.32
CA ARG A 7 -22.86 0.62 -4.32
C ARG A 7 -23.10 -0.80 -3.86
N ASN A 8 -23.64 -1.60 -4.78
CA ASN A 8 -23.49 -3.05 -4.76
C ASN A 8 -22.00 -3.35 -4.71
N LEU A 9 -21.55 -4.01 -3.65
CA LEU A 9 -20.22 -4.61 -3.51
C LEU A 9 -19.96 -5.51 -4.71
N LEU A 10 -19.26 -5.01 -5.73
CA LEU A 10 -18.61 -5.82 -6.77
C LEU A 10 -17.66 -4.95 -7.60
N ARG A 11 -16.37 -5.30 -7.46
CA ARG A 11 -15.21 -4.94 -8.30
C ARG A 11 -14.64 -3.54 -8.10
N LEU A 12 -13.81 -3.44 -7.05
CA LEU A 12 -12.66 -2.54 -6.99
C LEU A 12 -11.78 -2.74 -8.24
N PRO A 13 -11.19 -1.67 -8.81
CA PRO A 13 -10.11 -1.81 -9.76
C PRO A 13 -8.92 -2.44 -9.03
N ALA A 14 -8.41 -3.54 -9.57
CA ALA A 14 -7.23 -4.24 -9.07
C ALA A 14 -6.01 -3.31 -9.09
N GLY A 15 -5.83 -2.55 -8.02
CA GLY A 15 -4.59 -1.85 -7.72
C GLY A 15 -3.56 -2.88 -7.29
N ALA A 16 -2.75 -3.31 -8.26
CA ALA A 16 -1.47 -4.00 -8.11
C ALA A 16 -1.24 -4.76 -6.78
N PHE A 17 -2.07 -5.76 -6.49
CA PHE A 17 -1.51 -6.96 -5.89
C PHE A 17 -0.51 -7.47 -6.92
N VAL A 18 0.77 -7.43 -6.58
CA VAL A 18 1.76 -8.26 -7.27
C VAL A 18 1.32 -9.70 -7.02
N ALA A 19 0.46 -10.19 -7.89
CA ALA A 19 0.27 -11.60 -8.11
C ALA A 19 1.61 -12.08 -8.67
N VAL A 20 2.53 -12.42 -7.77
CA VAL A 20 3.67 -13.25 -8.14
C VAL A 20 3.05 -14.52 -8.70
N GLY A 21 3.17 -14.68 -10.02
CA GLY A 21 2.58 -15.80 -10.74
C GLY A 21 3.15 -17.11 -10.21
N LEU A 22 2.38 -17.77 -9.34
CA LEU A 22 2.61 -19.15 -8.90
C LEU A 22 2.16 -20.09 -10.02
N LEU A 23 2.97 -20.19 -11.07
CA LEU A 23 2.90 -21.25 -12.07
C LEU A 23 4.07 -22.22 -11.88
N SER A 24 3.92 -23.14 -10.92
CA SER A 24 4.56 -24.46 -10.98
C SER A 24 3.90 -25.42 -9.97
N GLY A 25 3.88 -26.71 -10.32
CA GLY A 25 3.66 -27.83 -9.39
C GLY A 25 2.26 -28.44 -9.34
N CYS A 26 1.98 -29.39 -10.24
CA CYS A 26 1.05 -30.49 -9.95
C CYS A 26 1.80 -31.53 -9.08
N GLY A 27 1.33 -31.80 -7.86
CA GLY A 27 1.50 -33.11 -7.23
C GLY A 27 2.67 -33.35 -6.26
N SER A 28 3.38 -32.34 -5.76
CA SER A 28 4.24 -32.47 -4.57
C SER A 28 3.52 -31.86 -3.36
N SER A 29 3.44 -32.57 -2.24
CA SER A 29 3.00 -31.98 -0.98
C SER A 29 4.04 -30.96 -0.55
N LEU A 30 3.67 -29.68 -0.47
CA LEU A 30 4.58 -28.67 0.04
C LEU A 30 4.94 -29.01 1.49
N THR A 31 6.20 -28.78 1.86
CA THR A 31 6.67 -28.98 3.22
C THR A 31 7.12 -27.65 3.82
N SER A 32 6.81 -27.46 5.10
CA SER A 32 7.27 -26.32 5.88
C SER A 32 8.53 -26.69 6.64
N GLU A 33 9.60 -25.94 6.45
CA GLU A 33 10.81 -26.01 7.26
C GLU A 33 10.79 -24.88 8.28
N THR A 34 10.97 -25.22 9.55
CA THR A 34 11.06 -24.21 10.60
C THR A 34 12.46 -23.60 10.63
N VAL A 35 12.55 -22.28 10.55
CA VAL A 35 13.81 -21.53 10.44
C VAL A 35 13.91 -20.44 11.51
N SER A 36 15.13 -20.11 11.92
CA SER A 36 15.45 -18.94 12.75
C SER A 36 15.62 -17.67 11.92
N LEU A 37 15.63 -16.49 12.55
CA LEU A 37 15.94 -15.25 11.84
C LEU A 37 17.35 -15.25 11.23
N ALA A 38 18.32 -15.92 11.86
CA ALA A 38 19.68 -16.05 11.33
C ALA A 38 19.70 -16.75 9.96
N GLU A 39 18.81 -17.72 9.75
CA GLU A 39 18.68 -18.47 8.48
C GLU A 39 18.00 -17.65 7.38
N LEU A 40 17.33 -16.55 7.74
CA LEU A 40 16.77 -15.58 6.80
C LEU A 40 17.75 -14.46 6.41
N ALA A 41 18.97 -14.44 6.96
CA ALA A 41 19.94 -13.36 6.72
C ALA A 41 20.37 -13.20 5.24
N GLY A 42 20.21 -14.24 4.42
CA GLY A 42 20.46 -14.18 2.98
C GLY A 42 19.30 -13.65 2.14
N ARG A 43 18.16 -13.28 2.75
CA ARG A 43 16.92 -12.91 2.06
C ARG A 43 16.84 -11.40 1.79
N THR A 44 15.90 -11.02 0.92
CA THR A 44 15.43 -9.64 0.81
C THR A 44 14.28 -9.43 1.78
N LEU A 45 14.29 -8.32 2.53
CA LEU A 45 13.16 -7.86 3.32
C LEU A 45 12.47 -6.70 2.60
N THR A 46 11.22 -6.89 2.19
CA THR A 46 10.44 -5.85 1.50
C THR A 46 9.46 -5.21 2.46
N LEU A 47 9.58 -3.89 2.64
CA LEU A 47 8.59 -3.04 3.31
C LEU A 47 7.58 -2.54 2.29
N ALA A 48 6.30 -2.74 2.57
CA ALA A 48 5.19 -2.12 1.85
C ALA A 48 4.33 -1.32 2.84
N GLN A 49 4.11 -0.04 2.56
CA GLN A 49 3.14 0.76 3.28
C GLN A 49 1.93 1.03 2.38
N SER A 50 0.74 0.71 2.88
CA SER A 50 -0.54 1.09 2.28
C SER A 50 -1.16 2.21 3.09
N ASP A 51 -1.64 3.25 2.41
CA ASP A 51 -2.34 4.38 2.99
C ASP A 51 -3.53 4.76 2.10
N VAL A 52 -4.70 4.15 2.34
CA VAL A 52 -5.86 4.21 1.44
C VAL A 52 -7.05 4.88 2.11
N ASP A 53 -7.38 6.11 1.72
CA ASP A 53 -8.52 6.85 2.24
C ASP A 53 -9.77 6.62 1.37
N VAL A 54 -10.78 5.95 1.94
CA VAL A 54 -12.05 5.66 1.27
C VAL A 54 -13.13 6.64 1.71
N TYR A 55 -13.84 7.27 0.77
CA TYR A 55 -14.81 8.32 1.08
C TYR A 55 -16.07 7.80 1.80
N GLU A 56 -16.61 6.66 1.36
CA GLU A 56 -17.92 6.16 1.82
C GLU A 56 -17.86 5.36 3.12
N GLY A 57 -16.66 5.07 3.64
CA GLY A 57 -16.42 4.52 4.97
C GLY A 57 -16.86 3.07 5.20
N VAL A 58 -15.90 2.15 5.18
CA VAL A 58 -15.35 1.38 6.31
C VAL A 58 -14.01 0.94 5.75
N ASP A 59 -12.90 1.38 6.33
CA ASP A 59 -11.58 1.00 5.82
C ASP A 59 -11.46 -0.53 5.88
N GLU A 60 -11.13 -1.14 4.74
CA GLU A 60 -10.86 -2.57 4.72
C GLU A 60 -9.61 -2.86 5.56
N ALA A 61 -9.53 -4.06 6.14
CA ALA A 61 -8.36 -4.46 6.90
C ALA A 61 -7.10 -4.36 6.02
N GLY A 62 -6.12 -3.60 6.48
CA GLY A 62 -4.88 -3.34 5.75
C GLY A 62 -4.87 -2.08 4.87
N SER A 63 -5.96 -1.29 4.83
CA SER A 63 -6.00 -0.01 4.09
C SER A 63 -4.92 0.96 4.57
N HIS A 64 -4.66 0.97 5.88
CA HIS A 64 -3.63 1.76 6.56
C HIS A 64 -2.68 0.85 7.31
N ARG A 65 -1.67 0.33 6.61
CA ARG A 65 -0.79 -0.72 7.12
C ARG A 65 0.65 -0.57 6.67
N VAL A 66 1.58 -0.77 7.59
CA VAL A 66 2.98 -1.08 7.29
C VAL A 66 3.16 -2.59 7.36
N THR A 67 3.68 -3.19 6.30
CA THR A 67 3.99 -4.63 6.23
C THR A 67 5.45 -4.82 5.86
N VAL A 68 6.14 -5.74 6.52
CA VAL A 68 7.43 -6.28 6.05
C VAL A 68 7.27 -7.75 5.72
N THR A 69 7.83 -8.16 4.60
CA THR A 69 7.73 -9.53 4.09
C THR A 69 9.10 -10.00 3.62
N PHE A 70 9.49 -11.22 4.00
CA PHE A 70 10.69 -11.84 3.45
C PHE A 70 10.44 -12.36 2.05
N SER A 71 11.42 -12.21 1.15
CA SER A 71 11.42 -12.88 -0.14
C SER A 71 11.23 -14.39 0.03
N PRO A 72 10.52 -15.07 -0.88
CA PRO A 72 10.29 -16.51 -0.79
C PRO A 72 11.60 -17.31 -0.75
N ALA A 73 11.48 -18.59 -0.37
CA ALA A 73 12.59 -19.52 -0.46
C ALA A 73 13.14 -19.58 -1.89
N ALA A 74 14.43 -19.86 -2.05
CA ALA A 74 15.05 -19.95 -3.37
C ALA A 74 14.70 -21.29 -4.06
N GLU A 75 14.24 -22.27 -3.28
CA GLU A 75 13.79 -23.58 -3.72
C GLU A 75 12.26 -23.58 -3.79
N GLU A 76 11.70 -23.80 -4.98
CA GLU A 76 10.26 -23.63 -5.26
C GLU A 76 9.33 -24.56 -4.46
N ASP A 77 9.85 -25.68 -3.93
CA ASP A 77 9.07 -26.70 -3.22
C ASP A 77 9.18 -26.62 -1.68
N ARG A 78 9.87 -25.61 -1.12
CA ARG A 78 10.09 -25.47 0.33
C ARG A 78 9.51 -24.18 0.86
N CYS A 79 8.54 -24.28 1.76
CA CYS A 79 8.05 -23.12 2.52
C CYS A 79 8.88 -22.96 3.79
N THR A 80 9.11 -21.71 4.21
CA THR A 80 9.78 -21.41 5.47
C THR A 80 8.75 -20.93 6.49
N GLU A 81 8.78 -21.50 7.69
CA GLU A 81 8.03 -21.02 8.86
C GLU A 81 9.01 -20.52 9.91
N LEU A 82 8.81 -19.30 10.39
CA LEU A 82 9.67 -18.73 11.44
C LEU A 82 9.44 -19.42 12.78
N ASN A 83 10.53 -19.72 13.50
CA ASN A 83 10.50 -20.28 14.84
C ASN A 83 9.65 -19.46 15.83
N GLU A 84 9.14 -20.13 16.86
CA GLU A 84 8.48 -19.47 17.98
C GLU A 84 9.42 -18.52 18.75
N GLY A 85 8.83 -17.48 19.34
CA GLY A 85 9.56 -16.51 20.17
C GLY A 85 10.16 -15.33 19.39
N ALA A 86 10.05 -15.33 18.06
CA ALA A 86 10.36 -14.14 17.27
C ALA A 86 9.37 -13.00 17.56
N THR A 87 9.87 -11.77 17.56
CA THR A 87 9.09 -10.55 17.78
C THR A 87 9.40 -9.53 16.70
N ALA A 88 8.42 -8.66 16.41
CA ALA A 88 8.57 -7.57 15.46
C ALA A 88 8.01 -6.28 16.05
N THR A 89 8.68 -5.16 15.78
CA THR A 89 8.24 -3.83 16.23
C THR A 89 8.36 -2.78 15.13
N PHE A 90 7.44 -1.80 15.14
CA PHE A 90 7.45 -0.59 14.33
C PHE A 90 7.56 0.63 15.26
N ASN A 91 8.67 1.36 15.22
CA ASN A 91 8.99 2.45 16.15
C ASN A 91 8.78 2.06 17.63
N GLY A 92 9.14 0.82 17.98
CA GLY A 92 8.99 0.25 19.32
C GLY A 92 7.57 -0.23 19.66
N GLN A 93 6.57 0.00 18.80
CA GLN A 93 5.24 -0.58 18.94
C GLN A 93 5.23 -2.02 18.43
N PRO A 94 4.53 -2.95 19.10
CA PRO A 94 4.46 -4.34 18.64
C PRO A 94 3.75 -4.45 17.29
N MET A 95 4.29 -5.28 16.40
CA MET A 95 3.66 -5.69 15.15
C MET A 95 3.03 -7.08 15.31
N THR A 96 2.01 -7.36 14.51
CA THR A 96 1.52 -8.74 14.35
C THR A 96 2.50 -9.50 13.47
N LEU A 97 2.95 -10.66 13.92
CA LEU A 97 3.92 -11.51 13.20
C LEU A 97 3.24 -12.79 12.72
N ASP A 98 3.15 -12.94 11.41
CA ASP A 98 2.74 -14.17 10.75
C ASP A 98 4.00 -14.96 10.38
N ARG A 99 4.12 -16.19 10.90
CA ARG A 99 5.35 -16.98 10.79
C ARG A 99 5.61 -17.51 9.37
N GLY A 100 4.61 -17.50 8.50
CA GLY A 100 4.67 -18.13 7.17
C GLY A 100 4.43 -19.63 7.23
N GLY A 101 4.85 -20.35 6.19
CA GLY A 101 4.72 -21.81 6.08
C GLY A 101 3.71 -22.22 5.00
N VAL A 102 3.16 -23.43 5.14
CA VAL A 102 2.16 -23.97 4.20
C VAL A 102 0.75 -23.59 4.66
N ASP A 103 -0.05 -23.01 3.77
CA ASP A 103 -1.50 -22.87 3.94
C ASP A 103 -2.24 -23.79 2.97
N GLY A 104 -3.11 -24.65 3.50
CA GLY A 104 -3.91 -25.63 2.77
C GLY A 104 -5.41 -25.34 2.75
N THR A 105 -5.85 -24.17 3.21
CA THR A 105 -7.29 -23.86 3.38
C THR A 105 -8.08 -23.72 2.08
N ALA A 106 -7.42 -23.54 0.92
CA ALA A 106 -8.06 -23.35 -0.38
C ALA A 106 -8.10 -24.61 -1.27
N GLY A 107 -7.89 -25.81 -0.70
CA GLY A 107 -7.84 -27.06 -1.48
C GLY A 107 -6.60 -27.22 -2.36
N ARG A 108 -5.61 -26.32 -2.19
CA ARG A 108 -4.25 -26.38 -2.75
C ARG A 108 -3.29 -25.86 -1.68
N ASP A 109 -2.16 -26.53 -1.53
CA ASP A 109 -1.08 -26.05 -0.66
C ASP A 109 -0.39 -24.86 -1.33
N VAL A 110 -0.21 -23.78 -0.58
CA VAL A 110 0.57 -22.60 -1.01
C VAL A 110 1.55 -22.17 0.07
N CYS A 111 2.74 -21.72 -0.32
CA CYS A 111 3.67 -21.09 0.61
C CYS A 111 3.20 -19.68 0.94
N VAL A 112 2.94 -19.42 2.22
CA VAL A 112 2.70 -18.09 2.76
C VAL A 112 4.05 -17.57 3.30
N PRO A 113 4.48 -16.36 2.90
CA PRO A 113 5.74 -15.82 3.38
C PRO A 113 5.63 -15.40 4.85
N THR A 114 6.76 -15.45 5.56
CA THR A 114 6.89 -14.79 6.86
C THR A 114 6.71 -13.28 6.68
N ARG A 115 5.81 -12.68 7.46
CA ARG A 115 5.55 -11.24 7.41
C ARG A 115 5.22 -10.68 8.78
N ALA A 116 5.54 -9.41 9.00
CA ALA A 116 5.04 -8.66 10.15
C ALA A 116 4.29 -7.43 9.67
N TYR A 117 3.21 -7.06 10.35
CA TYR A 117 2.43 -5.87 10.00
C TYR A 117 1.98 -5.05 11.20
N TYR A 118 1.81 -3.75 10.96
CA TYR A 118 1.29 -2.77 11.90
C TYR A 118 0.19 -1.98 11.20
N ASP A 119 -1.03 -2.09 11.73
CA ASP A 119 -2.15 -1.24 11.32
C ASP A 119 -2.08 0.09 12.06
N PHE A 120 -2.24 1.20 11.34
CA PHE A 120 -2.20 2.54 11.92
C PHE A 120 -3.52 3.27 11.73
N ASP A 121 -3.80 4.22 12.63
CA ASP A 121 -4.93 5.14 12.48
C ASP A 121 -4.48 6.36 11.67
N PRO A 122 -5.02 6.56 10.44
CA PRO A 122 -4.64 7.68 9.59
C PRO A 122 -4.99 9.05 10.21
N ASN A 123 -6.05 9.13 11.03
CA ASN A 123 -6.48 10.36 11.69
C ASN A 123 -5.52 10.77 12.81
N VAL A 124 -4.82 9.79 13.40
CA VAL A 124 -3.75 10.06 14.37
C VAL A 124 -2.46 10.41 13.63
N TRP A 125 -2.08 9.64 12.60
CA TRP A 125 -0.84 9.87 11.86
C TRP A 125 -0.78 11.23 11.17
N VAL A 126 -1.89 11.71 10.61
CA VAL A 126 -1.95 13.05 9.97
C VAL A 126 -1.66 14.20 10.94
N GLN A 127 -1.81 13.98 12.26
CA GLN A 127 -1.56 14.98 13.30
C GLN A 127 -0.16 14.84 13.93
N GLN A 128 0.58 13.79 13.59
CA GLN A 128 1.91 13.53 14.13
C GLN A 128 3.00 14.08 13.20
N PRO A 129 4.16 14.45 13.74
CA PRO A 129 5.29 14.82 12.91
C PRO A 129 5.76 13.62 12.07
N THR A 130 6.27 13.92 10.88
CA THR A 130 7.00 12.94 10.07
C THR A 130 8.22 12.44 10.81
N GLU A 131 8.41 11.11 10.83
CA GLU A 131 9.56 10.45 11.44
C GLU A 131 10.02 9.29 10.56
N ASN A 132 11.28 8.90 10.72
CA ASN A 132 11.76 7.65 10.13
C ASN A 132 10.99 6.46 10.73
N ALA A 133 10.66 5.49 9.90
CA ALA A 133 10.12 4.21 10.36
C ALA A 133 11.27 3.26 10.67
N ARG A 134 11.39 2.79 11.90
CA ARG A 134 12.32 1.78 12.36
C ARG A 134 11.57 0.49 12.63
N ILE A 135 11.89 -0.53 11.86
CA ILE A 135 11.37 -1.88 12.02
C ILE A 135 12.48 -2.77 12.57
N VAL A 136 12.17 -3.48 13.65
CA VAL A 136 13.09 -4.43 14.28
C VAL A 136 12.40 -5.77 14.39
N LEU A 137 13.00 -6.81 13.81
CA LEU A 137 12.64 -8.20 14.04
C LEU A 137 13.77 -8.87 14.83
N GLN A 138 13.43 -9.62 15.87
CA GLN A 138 14.44 -10.28 16.70
C GLN A 138 13.92 -11.59 17.29
N ASP A 139 14.85 -12.54 17.46
CA ASP A 139 14.70 -13.77 18.22
C ASP A 139 16.00 -14.03 19.01
N GLY A 140 16.14 -15.20 19.63
CA GLY A 140 17.36 -15.56 20.37
C GLY A 140 18.61 -15.78 19.50
N SER A 141 18.47 -15.78 18.18
CA SER A 141 19.54 -16.09 17.22
C SER A 141 20.05 -14.86 16.47
N HIS A 142 19.18 -13.89 16.18
CA HIS A 142 19.50 -12.79 15.29
C HIS A 142 18.61 -11.55 15.51
N THR A 143 19.08 -10.41 15.00
CA THR A 143 18.31 -9.16 14.97
C THR A 143 18.42 -8.56 13.58
N ILE A 144 17.27 -8.19 13.03
CA ILE A 144 17.12 -7.55 11.72
C ILE A 144 16.58 -6.16 11.96
N THR A 145 17.23 -5.15 11.38
CA THR A 145 16.76 -3.76 11.45
C THR A 145 16.61 -3.19 10.05
N LEU A 146 15.45 -2.58 9.80
CA LEU A 146 15.19 -1.74 8.63
C LEU A 146 14.82 -0.34 9.13
N VAL A 147 15.51 0.70 8.67
CA VAL A 147 15.10 2.10 8.87
C VAL A 147 14.75 2.71 7.53
N LEU A 148 13.52 3.18 7.40
CA LEU A 148 13.01 3.88 6.23
C LEU A 148 12.90 5.38 6.54
N LYS A 149 13.45 6.21 5.67
CA LYS A 149 13.31 7.66 5.77
C LYS A 149 11.84 8.07 5.66
N ASP A 150 11.38 8.93 6.57
CA ASP A 150 10.03 9.50 6.57
C ASP A 150 8.89 8.45 6.48
N GLY A 151 9.18 7.20 6.87
CA GLY A 151 8.24 6.08 6.75
C GLY A 151 7.06 6.14 7.72
N LYS A 152 7.14 6.97 8.77
CA LYS A 152 5.99 7.34 9.59
C LYS A 152 5.51 8.72 9.14
N ALA A 153 4.74 8.72 8.06
CA ALA A 153 4.08 9.89 7.51
C ALA A 153 2.71 9.49 6.95
N LYS A 154 1.73 10.39 7.06
CA LYS A 154 0.49 10.32 6.30
C LYS A 154 0.74 10.88 4.90
N ARG A 155 0.33 10.14 3.88
CA ARG A 155 0.38 10.58 2.49
C ARG A 155 -0.95 11.18 2.08
N LEU A 156 -0.87 12.19 1.23
CA LEU A 156 -2.00 13.03 0.85
C LEU A 156 -1.77 13.53 -0.58
N PHE A 157 -2.83 13.82 -1.30
CA PHE A 157 -2.76 14.68 -2.48
C PHE A 157 -3.22 16.10 -2.16
N SER A 158 -2.30 17.04 -1.96
CA SER A 158 -2.64 18.43 -1.72
C SER A 158 -3.13 19.12 -2.99
N PHE A 159 -4.35 19.67 -2.99
CA PHE A 159 -4.90 20.43 -4.12
C PHE A 159 -4.09 21.71 -4.38
N GLN A 160 -3.67 21.93 -5.63
CA GLN A 160 -2.90 23.09 -6.08
C GLN A 160 -3.62 23.87 -7.20
N GLY A 161 -4.83 23.42 -7.57
CA GLY A 161 -5.57 23.96 -8.70
C GLY A 161 -6.32 25.27 -8.41
N PRO A 162 -6.83 25.92 -9.46
CA PRO A 162 -7.71 27.07 -9.34
C PRO A 162 -9.09 26.70 -8.75
N GLY A 163 -9.66 27.59 -7.94
CA GLY A 163 -11.00 27.45 -7.39
C GLY A 163 -11.04 26.65 -6.09
N ALA A 164 -12.01 25.75 -5.96
CA ALA A 164 -12.21 24.92 -4.77
C ALA A 164 -12.04 23.45 -5.14
N GLU A 165 -11.42 22.67 -4.25
CA GLU A 165 -11.11 21.25 -4.49
C GLU A 165 -12.35 20.36 -4.69
N ASP A 166 -13.52 20.81 -4.23
CA ASP A 166 -14.81 20.12 -4.33
C ASP A 166 -15.60 20.51 -5.59
N ARG A 167 -15.07 21.40 -6.45
CA ARG A 167 -15.77 21.93 -7.63
C ARG A 167 -14.86 22.00 -8.85
N LEU A 168 -15.16 21.15 -9.83
CA LEU A 168 -14.39 21.04 -11.06
C LEU A 168 -15.22 21.57 -12.24
N THR A 169 -14.62 22.44 -13.04
CA THR A 169 -15.21 23.08 -14.21
C THR A 169 -14.66 22.42 -15.46
N ARG A 170 -15.53 22.11 -16.42
CA ARG A 170 -15.14 21.48 -17.68
C ARG A 170 -14.18 22.36 -18.49
N GLY A 171 -13.14 21.74 -19.04
CA GLY A 171 -12.06 22.40 -19.79
C GLY A 171 -11.02 23.10 -18.93
N GLN A 172 -11.15 23.08 -17.61
CA GLN A 172 -10.18 23.65 -16.69
C GLN A 172 -9.16 22.58 -16.29
N GLU A 173 -7.91 23.01 -16.14
CA GLU A 173 -6.83 22.19 -15.60
C GLU A 173 -6.82 22.26 -14.07
N TYR A 174 -6.60 21.11 -13.45
CA TYR A 174 -6.45 20.92 -12.02
C TYR A 174 -5.15 20.21 -11.72
N SER A 175 -4.55 20.51 -10.59
CA SER A 175 -3.31 19.88 -10.15
C SER A 175 -3.35 19.52 -8.67
N PHE A 176 -2.64 18.44 -8.35
CA PHE A 176 -2.49 17.92 -7.01
C PHE A 176 -1.02 17.56 -6.77
N ARG A 177 -0.51 17.88 -5.58
CA ARG A 177 0.85 17.55 -5.15
C ARG A 177 0.80 16.39 -4.18
N TRP A 178 1.57 15.34 -4.46
CA TRP A 178 1.86 14.27 -3.51
C TRP A 178 2.64 14.81 -2.31
N LEU A 179 2.22 14.44 -1.12
CA LEU A 179 2.91 14.69 0.14
C LEU A 179 3.22 13.35 0.84
N PRO A 180 4.30 13.27 1.64
CA PRO A 180 5.20 14.35 2.08
C PRO A 180 6.16 14.88 1.01
N GLU A 181 6.68 16.09 1.22
CA GLU A 181 7.70 16.68 0.33
C GLU A 181 8.99 15.86 0.36
N GLY A 182 9.61 15.64 -0.81
CA GLY A 182 10.81 14.83 -0.97
C GLY A 182 10.54 13.39 -1.45
N GLU A 183 9.31 12.90 -1.33
CA GLU A 183 8.88 11.69 -2.03
C GLU A 183 8.47 12.03 -3.47
N ILE A 184 9.06 11.31 -4.44
CA ILE A 184 8.69 11.43 -5.85
C ILE A 184 7.96 10.14 -6.26
N PRO A 185 6.63 10.15 -6.38
CA PRO A 185 5.90 8.98 -6.81
C PRO A 185 6.20 8.66 -8.29
N GLY A 186 6.02 7.39 -8.65
CA GLY A 186 5.83 6.99 -10.03
C GLY A 186 4.54 7.58 -10.62
N PRO A 187 4.05 7.05 -11.76
CA PRO A 187 2.85 7.56 -12.40
C PRO A 187 1.63 7.60 -11.47
N ILE A 188 1.08 8.79 -11.27
CA ILE A 188 -0.17 9.01 -10.52
C ILE A 188 -1.35 8.81 -11.47
N THR A 189 -2.32 8.03 -11.00
CA THR A 189 -3.57 7.78 -11.70
C THR A 189 -4.68 8.65 -11.13
N ALA A 190 -5.47 9.28 -12.00
CA ALA A 190 -6.71 9.96 -11.64
C ALA A 190 -7.89 9.25 -12.30
N THR A 191 -8.94 8.99 -11.53
CA THR A 191 -10.18 8.41 -12.07
C THR A 191 -11.41 9.17 -11.57
N LEU A 192 -12.46 9.19 -12.38
CA LEU A 192 -13.75 9.76 -12.05
C LEU A 192 -14.83 8.71 -12.15
N LEU A 193 -15.63 8.63 -11.10
CA LEU A 193 -16.87 7.89 -11.09
C LEU A 193 -18.02 8.85 -10.89
N ARG A 194 -18.95 8.89 -11.85
CA ARG A 194 -20.19 9.65 -11.69
C ARG A 194 -21.06 9.03 -10.60
N GLU A 195 -21.71 9.87 -9.80
CA GLU A 195 -22.79 9.46 -8.91
C GLU A 195 -23.86 8.65 -9.66
N GLY A 196 -24.29 7.52 -9.07
CA GLY A 196 -25.18 6.54 -9.71
C GLY A 196 -24.58 5.82 -10.93
N GLY A 197 -23.29 6.06 -11.25
CA GLY A 197 -22.56 5.40 -12.33
C GLY A 197 -22.05 4.01 -11.94
N SER A 198 -21.98 3.12 -12.93
CA SER A 198 -21.42 1.77 -12.78
C SER A 198 -19.99 1.64 -13.33
N ALA A 199 -19.51 2.62 -14.08
CA ALA A 199 -18.19 2.60 -14.71
C ALA A 199 -17.34 3.78 -14.24
N THR A 200 -16.14 3.46 -13.77
CA THR A 200 -15.10 4.43 -13.45
C THR A 200 -14.33 4.78 -14.72
N ALA A 201 -14.13 6.07 -14.99
CA ALA A 201 -13.37 6.57 -16.13
C ALA A 201 -11.98 7.01 -15.68
N THR A 202 -10.93 6.54 -16.34
CA THR A 202 -9.57 7.06 -16.14
C THR A 202 -9.44 8.42 -16.83
N ILE A 203 -8.93 9.41 -16.10
CA ILE A 203 -8.62 10.74 -16.65
C ILE A 203 -7.17 10.71 -17.15
N PRO A 204 -6.88 11.18 -18.37
CA PRO A 204 -5.51 11.41 -18.79
C PRO A 204 -4.82 12.41 -17.87
N THR A 205 -3.68 12.03 -17.31
CA THR A 205 -2.87 12.87 -16.43
C THR A 205 -1.56 13.27 -17.11
N ALA A 206 -1.06 14.44 -16.77
CA ALA A 206 0.34 14.82 -16.93
C ALA A 206 0.98 14.85 -15.53
N GLN A 207 2.28 14.59 -15.44
CA GLN A 207 2.98 14.61 -14.17
C GLN A 207 4.35 15.25 -14.33
N GLU A 208 4.67 16.14 -13.40
CA GLU A 208 5.99 16.74 -13.22
C GLU A 208 6.40 16.50 -11.77
N GLU A 209 7.39 15.62 -11.58
CA GLU A 209 7.84 15.16 -10.26
C GLU A 209 6.66 14.66 -9.39
N ALA A 210 6.42 15.33 -8.25
CA ALA A 210 5.36 15.02 -7.29
C ALA A 210 4.02 15.70 -7.60
N VAL A 211 3.91 16.43 -8.72
CA VAL A 211 2.67 17.13 -9.10
C VAL A 211 2.01 16.42 -10.27
N VAL A 212 0.79 15.93 -10.05
CA VAL A 212 -0.09 15.44 -11.11
C VAL A 212 -1.03 16.55 -11.54
N SER A 213 -1.25 16.71 -12.84
CA SER A 213 -2.28 17.57 -13.40
C SER A 213 -3.18 16.82 -14.37
N PHE A 214 -4.42 17.28 -14.49
CA PHE A 214 -5.36 16.80 -15.50
C PHE A 214 -6.32 17.91 -15.92
N THR A 215 -6.77 17.84 -17.17
CA THR A 215 -7.84 18.71 -17.67
C THR A 215 -9.14 17.94 -17.75
N LEU A 216 -10.21 18.50 -17.18
CA LEU A 216 -11.53 17.87 -17.27
C LEU A 216 -12.09 18.02 -18.69
N LEU A 217 -12.47 16.91 -19.33
CA LEU A 217 -13.01 16.97 -20.68
C LEU A 217 -14.34 17.75 -20.74
N GLN A 218 -14.57 18.46 -21.84
CA GLN A 218 -15.83 19.17 -22.10
C GLN A 218 -17.07 18.25 -22.12
N THR A 219 -16.85 16.98 -22.39
CA THR A 219 -17.88 15.93 -22.46
C THR A 219 -18.16 15.26 -21.12
N THR A 220 -17.41 15.57 -20.05
CA THR A 220 -17.67 15.03 -18.72
C THR A 220 -19.09 15.43 -18.27
N PRO A 221 -19.93 14.50 -17.80
CA PRO A 221 -21.26 14.83 -17.31
C PRO A 221 -21.24 15.85 -16.16
N VAL A 222 -22.21 16.76 -16.14
CA VAL A 222 -22.43 17.68 -15.01
C VAL A 222 -23.16 16.93 -13.90
N ALA A 223 -22.44 16.54 -12.85
CA ALA A 223 -22.95 15.77 -11.71
C ALA A 223 -21.91 15.74 -10.57
N ALA A 224 -22.30 15.25 -9.40
CA ALA A 224 -21.34 14.81 -8.40
C ALA A 224 -20.57 13.58 -8.92
N HIS A 225 -19.27 13.55 -8.63
CA HIS A 225 -18.36 12.46 -8.97
C HIS A 225 -17.51 12.12 -7.76
N LEU A 226 -17.08 10.87 -7.69
CA LEU A 226 -15.98 10.43 -6.86
C LEU A 226 -14.70 10.50 -7.70
N LEU A 227 -13.82 11.41 -7.33
CA LEU A 227 -12.46 11.52 -7.84
C LEU A 227 -11.56 10.63 -6.99
N THR A 228 -10.88 9.67 -7.61
CA THR A 228 -9.87 8.85 -6.95
C THR A 228 -8.50 9.20 -7.51
N LEU A 229 -7.57 9.56 -6.62
CA LEU A 229 -6.16 9.76 -6.93
C LEU A 229 -5.37 8.62 -6.29
N SER A 230 -4.45 8.02 -7.03
CA SER A 230 -3.59 6.97 -6.47
C SER A 230 -2.20 6.95 -7.10
N GLY A 231 -1.21 6.56 -6.31
CA GLY A 231 0.18 6.50 -6.75
C GLY A 231 1.04 5.64 -5.82
N THR A 232 2.24 5.33 -6.31
CA THR A 232 3.24 4.55 -5.58
C THR A 232 4.58 5.28 -5.63
N ALA A 233 5.21 5.49 -4.48
CA ALA A 233 6.56 6.03 -4.37
C ALA A 233 7.55 4.93 -3.92
N PRO A 234 8.80 4.93 -4.42
CA PRO A 234 9.86 4.15 -3.83
C PRO A 234 10.23 4.71 -2.44
N GLY A 235 10.53 3.83 -1.49
CA GLY A 235 11.01 4.23 -0.16
C GLY A 235 12.53 4.32 -0.08
N GLU A 236 13.06 5.32 0.63
CA GLU A 236 14.51 5.49 0.85
C GLU A 236 14.95 4.75 2.13
N VAL A 237 15.56 3.57 1.97
CA VAL A 237 16.10 2.79 3.09
C VAL A 237 17.41 3.40 3.59
N LEU A 238 17.41 3.83 4.86
CA LEU A 238 18.55 4.43 5.57
C LEU A 238 19.41 3.39 6.30
N GLU A 239 18.79 2.31 6.79
CA GLU A 239 19.47 1.22 7.49
C GLU A 239 18.87 -0.11 7.03
N CYS A 240 19.73 -1.07 6.70
CA CYS A 240 19.35 -2.44 6.41
C CYS A 240 20.40 -3.39 7.01
N THR A 241 20.06 -4.06 8.10
CA THR A 241 20.96 -4.97 8.81
C THR A 241 20.28 -6.29 9.14
N GLY A 242 21.06 -7.36 9.20
CA GLY A 242 20.58 -8.71 9.50
C GLY A 242 19.91 -9.45 8.33
N VAL A 243 19.85 -8.83 7.15
CA VAL A 243 19.40 -9.42 5.87
C VAL A 243 20.31 -8.99 4.73
N ALA A 244 20.18 -9.61 3.56
CA ALA A 244 21.03 -9.31 2.41
C ALA A 244 20.68 -7.97 1.76
N THR A 245 19.39 -7.71 1.62
CA THR A 245 18.86 -6.49 0.98
C THR A 245 17.55 -6.08 1.63
N CYS A 246 17.26 -4.77 1.63
CA CYS A 246 15.97 -4.24 2.01
C CYS A 246 15.41 -3.41 0.86
N GLU A 247 14.11 -3.52 0.64
CA GLU A 247 13.37 -2.74 -0.36
C GLU A 247 12.16 -2.10 0.31
N ALA A 248 11.72 -0.96 -0.21
CA ALA A 248 10.58 -0.25 0.35
C ALA A 248 9.69 0.35 -0.74
N THR A 249 8.38 0.20 -0.56
CA THR A 249 7.36 0.75 -1.45
C THR A 249 6.24 1.38 -0.64
N LEU A 250 5.78 2.54 -1.10
CA LEU A 250 4.82 3.39 -0.42
C LEU A 250 3.64 3.66 -1.35
N PHE A 251 2.49 3.06 -1.05
CA PHE A 251 1.27 3.22 -1.82
C PHE A 251 0.31 4.16 -1.10
N HIS A 252 -0.27 5.09 -1.85
CA HIS A 252 -1.36 5.94 -1.36
C HIS A 252 -2.46 6.07 -2.40
N SER A 253 -3.70 6.04 -1.91
CA SER A 253 -4.89 6.34 -2.66
C SER A 253 -5.84 7.14 -1.79
N GLU A 254 -6.55 8.10 -2.37
CA GLU A 254 -7.60 8.84 -1.67
C GLU A 254 -8.79 9.12 -2.59
N GLU A 255 -9.97 9.18 -1.99
CA GLU A 255 -11.22 9.50 -2.67
C GLU A 255 -11.78 10.85 -2.23
N ARG A 256 -12.26 11.63 -3.19
CA ARG A 256 -12.87 12.95 -2.98
C ARG A 256 -14.18 13.06 -3.72
N VAL A 257 -15.20 13.59 -3.06
CA VAL A 257 -16.41 14.00 -3.78
C VAL A 257 -16.19 15.36 -4.41
N VAL A 258 -16.38 15.42 -5.72
CA VAL A 258 -16.24 16.63 -6.53
C VAL A 258 -17.51 16.87 -7.34
N ASN A 259 -17.90 18.12 -7.49
CA ASN A 259 -19.05 18.52 -8.31
C ASN A 259 -18.54 19.06 -9.66
N VAL A 260 -18.94 18.40 -10.74
CA VAL A 260 -18.60 18.82 -12.10
C VAL A 260 -19.65 19.80 -12.63
N GLN A 261 -19.20 20.92 -13.19
CA GLN A 261 -20.02 21.99 -13.81
C GLN A 261 -19.57 22.34 -15.24
#